data_AF-A0A942BHH6-F1
#
_entry.id   AF-A0A942BHH6-F1
#
_cell.length_a   1.000
_cell.length_b   1.000
_cell.length_c   1.000
_cell.angle_alpha   90.00
_cell.angle_beta   90.00
_cell.angle_gamma   90.00
#
_symmetry.space_group_name_H-M   'P 1'
#
loop_
_entity.id
_entity.type
_entity.pdbx_description
1 polymer ?
#
loop_
_entity_poly.entity_id
_entity_poly.type
_entity_poly.pdbx_seq_one_letter_code
_entity_poly.pdbx_strand_id
1 'polypeptide(L)'
;MPHHSKVHPHHSHVAVLDRKKKPQPGPQHLEQGNLPPNRFGVLVGSYDHVTLSPHDGSHPDDNHVYLWLKVPGGDFMGHYECAFNTMSSRPGSPVQKEVEYFIHETPDEAGLPSIGFSEAEVSYSKMGLKDGDFRKIENGSLRNLVMDYAQRANLIAAYGVTYKEGTGLHDMHLNASEDNGAAHESPNDNHDGMLVFYFRTELKPPVKTMIFIKFSKQHI
;
A
#
# COMPACT_ATOMS: atom_id res chain seq x y z
N MET A 1 -25.35 67.64 -45.05
CA MET A 1 -24.06 67.20 -44.47
C MET A 1 -24.22 67.05 -42.97
N PRO A 2 -24.17 65.82 -42.43
CA PRO A 2 -23.93 65.58 -41.02
C PRO A 2 -22.63 64.81 -40.80
N HIS A 3 -21.84 65.30 -39.85
CA HIS A 3 -20.78 64.56 -39.18
C HIS A 3 -21.40 63.38 -38.41
N HIS A 4 -20.84 62.18 -38.55
CA HIS A 4 -20.88 61.19 -37.47
C HIS A 4 -19.57 60.45 -37.33
N SER A 5 -19.15 60.43 -36.07
CA SER A 5 -17.86 60.06 -35.52
C SER A 5 -17.50 58.60 -35.72
N LYS A 6 -16.22 58.36 -36.00
CA LYS A 6 -15.59 57.03 -35.99
C LYS A 6 -15.67 56.43 -34.60
N VAL A 7 -16.29 55.26 -34.49
CA VAL A 7 -16.28 54.41 -33.30
C VAL A 7 -14.91 53.73 -33.22
N HIS A 8 -14.19 53.94 -32.12
CA HIS A 8 -12.99 53.20 -31.79
C HIS A 8 -13.36 51.78 -31.34
N PRO A 9 -12.72 50.71 -31.87
CA PRO A 9 -12.87 49.39 -31.31
C PRO A 9 -12.09 49.28 -29.99
N HIS A 10 -12.79 48.86 -28.93
CA HIS A 10 -12.21 48.46 -27.66
C HIS A 10 -11.27 47.25 -27.87
N HIS A 11 -10.00 47.43 -27.53
CA HIS A 11 -9.06 46.33 -27.34
C HIS A 11 -9.47 45.51 -26.10
N SER A 12 -9.97 44.30 -26.32
CA SER A 12 -10.08 43.27 -25.31
C SER A 12 -8.68 42.73 -25.00
N HIS A 13 -8.12 43.16 -23.87
CA HIS A 13 -6.93 42.53 -23.28
C HIS A 13 -7.31 41.12 -22.79
N VAL A 14 -7.08 40.11 -23.62
CA VAL A 14 -6.99 38.73 -23.18
C VAL A 14 -5.65 38.59 -22.45
N ALA A 15 -5.69 38.62 -21.12
CA ALA A 15 -4.57 38.22 -20.30
C ALA A 15 -4.32 36.72 -20.51
N VAL A 16 -3.41 36.39 -21.43
CA VAL A 16 -2.80 35.06 -21.52
C VAL A 16 -1.97 34.91 -20.26
N LEU A 17 -2.57 34.29 -19.23
CA LEU A 17 -1.84 33.77 -18.08
C LEU A 17 -0.94 32.65 -18.59
N ASP A 18 0.27 33.03 -18.97
CA ASP A 18 1.39 32.13 -19.20
C ASP A 18 1.79 31.53 -17.84
N ARG A 19 0.99 30.55 -17.39
CA ARG A 19 1.34 29.67 -16.28
C ARG A 19 2.45 28.76 -16.79
N LYS A 20 3.68 29.28 -16.78
CA LYS A 20 4.87 28.45 -16.62
C LYS A 20 4.66 27.68 -15.32
N LYS A 21 4.09 26.46 -15.43
CA LYS A 21 4.11 25.45 -14.39
C LYS A 21 5.58 25.37 -13.98
N LYS A 22 5.89 25.90 -12.80
CA LYS A 22 7.14 25.52 -12.13
C LYS A 22 7.16 23.99 -12.17
N PRO A 23 8.24 23.34 -12.62
CA PRO A 23 8.34 21.89 -12.49
C PRO A 23 8.01 21.58 -11.04
N GLN A 24 7.01 20.72 -10.83
CA GLN A 24 6.83 20.12 -9.52
C GLN A 24 8.21 19.57 -9.14
N PRO A 25 8.71 19.83 -7.92
CA PRO A 25 9.89 19.12 -7.47
C PRO A 25 9.60 17.65 -7.72
N GLY A 26 10.45 16.99 -8.52
CA GLY A 26 10.42 15.54 -8.64
C GLY A 26 10.46 14.95 -7.22
N PRO A 27 9.98 13.71 -7.03
CA PRO A 27 9.98 13.08 -5.71
C PRO A 27 11.35 13.33 -5.08
N GLN A 28 11.35 13.98 -3.92
CA GLN A 28 12.58 14.14 -3.15
C GLN A 28 13.21 12.76 -3.08
N HIS A 29 14.50 12.65 -3.38
CA HIS A 29 15.21 11.36 -3.37
C HIS A 29 15.20 10.86 -1.93
N LEU A 30 14.14 10.16 -1.55
CA LEU A 30 14.00 9.56 -0.22
C LEU A 30 15.15 8.58 -0.10
N GLU A 31 15.78 8.54 1.07
CA GLU A 31 16.79 7.53 1.36
C GLU A 31 16.08 6.18 1.44
N GLN A 32 16.06 5.48 0.30
CA GLN A 32 15.44 4.18 0.18
C GLN A 32 16.28 3.19 0.98
N GLY A 33 15.61 2.41 1.84
CA GLY A 33 16.32 1.44 2.64
C GLY A 33 16.73 0.20 1.83
N ASN A 34 17.37 -0.76 2.50
CA ASN A 34 17.94 -1.95 1.87
C ASN A 34 17.59 -3.20 2.69
N LEU A 35 16.43 -3.80 2.43
CA LEU A 35 16.00 -5.05 3.06
C LEU A 35 16.74 -6.26 2.44
N PRO A 36 16.88 -7.37 3.19
CA PRO A 36 17.36 -8.63 2.62
C PRO A 36 16.45 -9.05 1.46
N PRO A 37 16.98 -9.37 0.27
CA PRO A 37 16.15 -9.57 -0.93
C PRO A 37 15.43 -10.92 -0.93
N ASN A 38 14.24 -10.97 -1.53
CA ASN A 38 13.38 -12.15 -1.66
C ASN A 38 13.15 -12.92 -0.33
N ARG A 39 13.06 -12.20 0.79
CA ARG A 39 12.73 -12.77 2.11
C ARG A 39 11.30 -12.43 2.49
N PHE A 40 10.59 -13.42 3.02
CA PHE A 40 9.35 -13.15 3.73
C PHE A 40 9.68 -12.63 5.13
N GLY A 41 8.96 -11.60 5.56
CA GLY A 41 9.15 -11.03 6.89
C GLY A 41 8.12 -9.96 7.21
N VAL A 42 8.38 -9.25 8.30
CA VAL A 42 7.59 -8.11 8.74
C VAL A 42 8.43 -6.85 8.72
N LEU A 43 7.93 -5.81 8.08
CA LEU A 43 8.46 -4.46 8.15
C LEU A 43 7.57 -3.61 9.06
N VAL A 44 8.16 -3.07 10.12
CA VAL A 44 7.48 -2.20 11.09
C VAL A 44 8.03 -0.78 10.98
N GLY A 45 7.15 0.18 10.67
CA GLY A 45 7.51 1.59 10.52
C GLY A 45 6.37 2.54 10.84
N SER A 46 6.67 3.83 10.80
CA SER A 46 5.63 4.88 10.83
C SER A 46 5.10 5.14 9.43
N TYR A 47 3.84 5.56 9.34
CA TYR A 47 3.27 6.05 8.08
C TYR A 47 4.10 7.20 7.49
N ASP A 48 4.40 7.12 6.20
CA ASP A 48 5.00 8.20 5.43
C ASP A 48 3.97 8.80 4.46
N HIS A 49 3.55 8.02 3.45
CA HIS A 49 2.53 8.43 2.48
C HIS A 49 1.85 7.23 1.80
N VAL A 50 0.77 7.48 1.03
CA VAL A 50 0.16 6.50 0.12
C VAL A 50 0.12 7.07 -1.29
N THR A 51 0.44 6.25 -2.29
CA THR A 51 0.37 6.59 -3.72
C THR A 51 -0.25 5.44 -4.53
N LEU A 52 -0.65 5.75 -5.78
CA LEU A 52 -1.07 4.77 -6.79
C LEU A 52 0.00 4.55 -7.86
N SER A 53 1.12 5.25 -7.74
CA SER A 53 2.25 5.14 -8.65
C SER A 53 3.43 4.47 -7.95
N PRO A 54 4.02 3.41 -8.53
CA PRO A 54 5.20 2.78 -7.96
C PRO A 54 6.41 3.71 -8.02
N HIS A 55 7.35 3.51 -7.11
CA HIS A 55 8.56 4.32 -6.97
C HIS A 55 9.53 4.21 -8.15
N ASP A 56 9.55 3.06 -8.81
CA ASP A 56 10.45 2.76 -9.94
C ASP A 56 10.01 3.43 -11.26
N GLY A 57 8.87 4.13 -11.25
CA GLY A 57 8.31 4.79 -12.42
C GLY A 57 7.70 3.82 -13.43
N SER A 58 7.50 2.54 -13.07
CA SER A 58 6.70 1.60 -13.86
C SER A 58 5.24 2.08 -13.94
N HIS A 59 4.49 1.54 -14.90
CA HIS A 59 3.19 2.11 -15.24
C HIS A 59 2.21 1.95 -14.07
N PRO A 60 1.70 3.05 -13.49
CA PRO A 60 0.67 2.97 -12.47
C PRO A 60 -0.56 2.27 -13.04
N ASP A 61 -1.16 1.38 -12.27
CA ASP A 61 -2.51 0.90 -12.53
C ASP A 61 -3.41 1.25 -11.33
N ASP A 62 -4.73 1.22 -11.55
CA ASP A 62 -5.70 1.50 -10.48
C ASP A 62 -5.90 0.30 -9.54
N ASN A 63 -5.13 -0.77 -9.71
CA ASN A 63 -5.28 -2.03 -8.99
C ASN A 63 -4.33 -2.15 -7.82
N HIS A 64 -3.22 -1.42 -7.82
CA HIS A 64 -2.23 -1.47 -6.74
C HIS A 64 -2.31 -0.21 -5.87
N VAL A 65 -2.12 -0.41 -4.56
CA VAL A 65 -1.90 0.68 -3.62
C VAL A 65 -0.51 0.51 -3.02
N TYR A 66 0.24 1.61 -3.02
CA TYR A 66 1.61 1.67 -2.51
C TYR A 66 1.60 2.47 -1.21
N LEU A 67 1.66 1.75 -0.09
CA LEU A 67 1.79 2.31 1.24
C LEU A 67 3.27 2.46 1.59
N TRP A 68 3.71 3.68 1.86
CA TRP A 68 5.08 3.94 2.24
C TRP A 68 5.24 4.01 3.74
N LEU A 69 6.24 3.25 4.22
CA LEU A 69 6.63 3.20 5.62
C LEU A 69 8.02 3.82 5.79
N LYS A 70 8.18 4.56 6.88
CA LYS A 70 9.47 5.11 7.31
C LYS A 70 9.99 4.32 8.52
N VAL A 71 11.23 3.85 8.41
CA VAL A 71 12.02 3.31 9.53
C VAL A 71 13.05 4.38 9.92
N PRO A 72 12.86 5.10 11.05
CA PRO A 72 13.67 6.26 11.41
C PRO A 72 15.11 5.94 11.88
N GLY A 73 15.46 4.68 12.14
CA GLY A 73 16.79 4.30 12.62
C GLY A 73 16.99 2.79 12.77
N GLY A 74 18.23 2.38 13.08
CA GLY A 74 18.65 0.98 13.14
C GLY A 74 19.20 0.47 11.81
N ASP A 75 19.46 -0.84 11.75
CA ASP A 75 20.12 -1.50 10.59
C ASP A 75 19.30 -1.42 9.30
N PHE A 76 17.98 -1.19 9.43
CA PHE A 76 17.04 -1.08 8.33
C PHE A 76 16.46 0.33 8.20
N MET A 77 17.19 1.39 8.57
CA MET A 77 16.70 2.76 8.40
C MET A 77 16.42 3.06 6.92
N GLY A 78 15.35 3.83 6.65
CA GLY A 78 15.00 4.24 5.30
C GLY A 78 13.49 4.35 5.06
N HIS A 79 13.14 4.60 3.81
CA HIS A 79 11.77 4.62 3.30
C HIS A 79 11.52 3.41 2.43
N TYR A 80 10.37 2.77 2.62
CA TYR A 80 10.04 1.50 1.98
C TYR A 80 8.65 1.53 1.38
N GLU A 81 8.54 1.06 0.15
CA GLU A 81 7.27 0.88 -0.54
C GLU A 81 6.66 -0.48 -0.17
N CYS A 82 5.41 -0.50 0.28
CA CYS A 82 4.67 -1.73 0.54
C CYS A 82 3.47 -1.78 -0.42
N ALA A 83 3.52 -2.67 -1.42
CA ALA A 83 2.49 -2.80 -2.43
C ALA A 83 1.46 -3.91 -2.11
N PHE A 84 0.18 -3.59 -2.17
CA PHE A 84 -0.90 -4.59 -2.13
C PHE A 84 -1.91 -4.41 -3.26
N ASN A 85 -2.51 -5.53 -3.62
CA ASN A 85 -3.53 -5.61 -4.66
C ASN A 85 -4.91 -5.25 -4.10
N THR A 86 -5.61 -4.38 -4.81
CA THR A 86 -7.04 -4.09 -4.65
C THR A 86 -7.89 -4.73 -5.76
N MET A 87 -7.23 -5.13 -6.85
CA MET A 87 -7.77 -5.94 -7.93
C MET A 87 -6.59 -6.62 -8.65
N SER A 88 -6.82 -7.66 -9.47
CA SER A 88 -5.81 -8.11 -10.42
C SER A 88 -6.39 -8.15 -11.83
N SER A 89 -5.86 -7.29 -12.71
CA SER A 89 -6.10 -7.36 -14.16
C SER A 89 -4.80 -7.73 -14.86
N ARG A 90 -4.46 -9.02 -14.91
CA ARG A 90 -3.30 -9.46 -15.70
C ARG A 90 -3.59 -9.19 -17.18
N PRO A 91 -2.75 -8.44 -17.92
CA PRO A 91 -2.94 -8.25 -19.36
C PRO A 91 -3.02 -9.61 -20.07
N GLY A 92 -4.09 -9.85 -20.83
CA GLY A 92 -4.32 -11.13 -21.52
C GLY A 92 -5.04 -12.21 -20.68
N SER A 93 -5.32 -11.98 -19.40
CA SER A 93 -6.21 -12.85 -18.62
C SER A 93 -7.67 -12.41 -18.82
N PRO A 94 -8.57 -13.30 -19.29
CA PRO A 94 -10.00 -12.99 -19.37
C PRO A 94 -10.67 -12.89 -17.99
N VAL A 95 -9.93 -13.16 -16.92
CA VAL A 95 -10.43 -13.17 -15.55
C VAL A 95 -9.77 -12.04 -14.77
N GLN A 96 -10.53 -11.00 -14.46
CA GLN A 96 -10.23 -10.13 -13.33
C GLN A 96 -10.31 -10.97 -12.06
N LYS A 97 -9.21 -11.10 -11.31
CA LYS A 97 -9.30 -11.70 -9.98
C LYS A 97 -9.78 -10.61 -9.03
N GLU A 98 -11.03 -10.74 -8.59
CA GLU A 98 -11.55 -9.93 -7.50
C GLU A 98 -10.70 -10.18 -6.25
N VAL A 99 -10.47 -9.14 -5.46
CA VAL A 99 -9.79 -9.24 -4.17
C VAL A 99 -10.85 -9.22 -3.07
N GLU A 100 -10.63 -10.03 -2.06
CA GLU A 100 -11.43 -10.14 -0.85
C GLU A 100 -10.56 -9.81 0.36
N TYR A 101 -11.19 -9.32 1.43
CA TYR A 101 -10.48 -8.95 2.64
C TYR A 101 -11.26 -9.29 3.89
N PHE A 102 -10.54 -9.48 4.99
CA PHE A 102 -11.09 -9.63 6.33
C PHE A 102 -10.40 -8.64 7.27
N ILE A 103 -11.17 -8.07 8.21
CA ILE A 103 -10.66 -7.16 9.22
C ILE A 103 -10.89 -7.78 10.59
N HIS A 104 -9.83 -7.85 11.38
CA HIS A 104 -9.89 -8.28 12.76
C HIS A 104 -9.29 -7.21 13.67
N GLU A 105 -10.10 -6.69 14.59
CA GLU A 105 -9.67 -5.75 15.62
C GLU A 105 -9.54 -6.48 16.95
N THR A 106 -8.42 -6.24 17.65
CA THR A 106 -8.18 -6.85 18.96
C THR A 106 -7.36 -5.92 19.84
N PRO A 107 -7.58 -5.92 21.17
CA PRO A 107 -6.63 -5.33 22.10
C PRO A 107 -5.24 -5.93 21.91
N ASP A 108 -4.22 -5.10 21.96
CA ASP A 108 -2.84 -5.50 21.82
C ASP A 108 -2.14 -5.49 23.18
N GLU A 109 -2.29 -6.61 23.90
CA GLU A 109 -1.76 -6.79 25.25
C GLU A 109 -0.23 -6.86 25.29
N ALA A 110 0.41 -7.21 24.17
CA ALA A 110 1.86 -7.25 24.04
C ALA A 110 2.50 -5.85 23.91
N GLY A 111 1.70 -4.83 23.61
CA GLY A 111 2.18 -3.48 23.33
C GLY A 111 2.75 -3.32 21.92
N LEU A 112 3.29 -2.13 21.64
CA LEU A 112 3.78 -1.80 20.30
C LEU A 112 5.00 -2.66 19.89
N PRO A 113 5.07 -3.12 18.63
CA PRO A 113 6.22 -3.85 18.13
C PRO A 113 7.47 -2.97 18.02
N SER A 114 8.63 -3.60 17.95
CA SER A 114 9.88 -2.93 17.59
C SER A 114 9.86 -2.50 16.13
N ILE A 115 10.34 -1.29 15.87
CA ILE A 115 10.52 -0.74 14.52
C ILE A 115 11.70 -1.46 13.85
N GLY A 116 11.57 -1.78 12.55
CA GLY A 116 12.61 -2.42 11.75
C GLY A 116 12.06 -3.54 10.87
N PHE A 117 12.95 -4.41 10.39
CA PHE A 117 12.60 -5.62 9.66
C PHE A 117 13.03 -6.85 10.44
N SER A 118 12.20 -7.89 10.43
CA SER A 118 12.53 -9.20 10.98
C SER A 118 11.87 -10.31 10.18
N GLU A 119 12.44 -11.52 10.23
CA GLU A 119 11.75 -12.72 9.76
C GLU A 119 10.45 -12.92 10.53
N ALA A 120 9.42 -13.43 9.84
CA ALA A 120 8.10 -13.63 10.38
C ALA A 120 7.44 -14.83 9.71
N GLU A 121 6.36 -15.33 10.32
CA GLU A 121 5.48 -16.33 9.73
C GLU A 121 4.03 -15.92 9.98
N VAL A 122 3.21 -16.03 8.94
CA VAL A 122 1.78 -15.75 8.97
C VAL A 122 1.08 -16.82 8.14
N SER A 123 0.06 -17.45 8.73
CA SER A 123 -0.77 -18.42 8.03
C SER A 123 -2.22 -18.17 8.39
N TYR A 124 -3.04 -17.86 7.39
CA TYR A 124 -4.45 -17.56 7.59
C TYR A 124 -5.17 -18.76 8.23
N SER A 125 -4.86 -19.98 7.77
CA SER A 125 -5.43 -21.22 8.31
C SER A 125 -4.99 -21.50 9.76
N LYS A 126 -3.71 -21.27 10.11
CA LYS A 126 -3.24 -21.39 11.50
C LYS A 126 -3.83 -20.32 12.42
N MET A 127 -4.20 -19.18 11.87
CA MET A 127 -4.94 -18.12 12.58
C MET A 127 -6.44 -18.42 12.70
N GLY A 128 -6.92 -19.54 12.15
CA GLY A 128 -8.30 -19.99 12.24
C GLY A 128 -9.25 -19.29 11.25
N LEU A 129 -8.72 -18.54 10.28
CA LEU A 129 -9.50 -17.91 9.23
C LEU A 129 -10.03 -18.95 8.24
N LYS A 130 -11.16 -18.64 7.63
CA LYS A 130 -11.85 -19.46 6.64
C LYS A 130 -12.30 -18.58 5.49
N ASP A 131 -12.54 -19.19 4.32
CA ASP A 131 -13.04 -18.47 3.15
C ASP A 131 -14.28 -17.61 3.44
N GLY A 132 -15.19 -18.09 4.29
CA GLY A 132 -16.41 -17.38 4.66
C GLY A 132 -16.23 -16.12 5.52
N ASP A 133 -15.02 -15.88 6.05
CA ASP A 133 -14.71 -14.66 6.81
C ASP A 133 -14.44 -13.45 5.90
N PHE A 134 -14.09 -13.71 4.64
CA PHE A 134 -13.66 -12.69 3.69
C PHE A 134 -14.85 -12.08 2.96
N ARG A 135 -14.78 -10.77 2.74
CA ARG A 135 -15.77 -10.01 1.96
C ARG A 135 -15.11 -9.38 0.74
N LYS A 136 -15.86 -9.30 -0.35
CA LYS A 136 -15.42 -8.66 -1.59
C LYS A 136 -15.10 -7.18 -1.37
N ILE A 137 -14.08 -6.68 -2.06
CA ILE A 137 -13.80 -5.25 -2.12
C ILE A 137 -14.80 -4.59 -3.07
N GLU A 138 -15.62 -3.69 -2.55
CA GLU A 138 -16.35 -2.73 -3.37
C GLU A 138 -15.40 -1.62 -3.82
N ASN A 139 -15.52 -1.14 -5.06
CA ASN A 139 -14.59 -0.21 -5.72
C ASN A 139 -14.05 0.89 -4.78
N GLY A 140 -12.74 0.83 -4.48
CA GLY A 140 -12.03 1.83 -3.67
C GLY A 140 -12.20 1.73 -2.14
N SER A 141 -13.05 0.83 -1.63
CA SER A 141 -13.33 0.70 -0.19
C SER A 141 -12.10 0.29 0.62
N LEU A 142 -11.37 -0.75 0.19
CA LEU A 142 -10.14 -1.19 0.88
C LEU A 142 -9.07 -0.11 0.87
N ARG A 143 -8.88 0.57 -0.28
CA ARG A 143 -7.93 1.68 -0.40
C ARG A 143 -8.23 2.78 0.63
N ASN A 144 -9.47 3.26 0.67
CA ASN A 144 -9.86 4.32 1.59
C ASN A 144 -9.67 3.90 3.05
N LEU A 145 -9.99 2.64 3.37
CA LEU A 145 -9.84 2.09 4.71
C LEU A 145 -8.37 1.97 5.12
N VAL A 146 -7.49 1.46 4.25
CA VAL A 146 -6.05 1.42 4.51
C VAL A 146 -5.48 2.83 4.67
N MET A 147 -5.89 3.79 3.84
CA MET A 147 -5.44 5.18 3.96
C MET A 147 -5.88 5.80 5.29
N ASP A 148 -7.14 5.62 5.70
CA ASP A 148 -7.65 6.14 6.96
C ASP A 148 -6.96 5.51 8.18
N TYR A 149 -6.71 4.19 8.16
CA TYR A 149 -5.97 3.53 9.23
C TYR A 149 -4.50 3.95 9.26
N ALA A 150 -3.84 4.03 8.10
CA ALA A 150 -2.43 4.41 8.02
C ALA A 150 -2.18 5.81 8.59
N GLN A 151 -3.05 6.78 8.26
CA GLN A 151 -2.93 8.15 8.76
C GLN A 151 -3.12 8.29 10.27
N ARG A 152 -3.88 7.38 10.89
CA ARG A 152 -4.20 7.41 12.33
C ARG A 152 -3.31 6.49 13.17
N ALA A 153 -2.63 5.53 12.55
CA ALA A 153 -1.80 4.57 13.23
C ALA A 153 -0.52 5.21 13.78
N ASN A 154 -0.06 4.73 14.95
CA ASN A 154 1.24 5.08 15.48
C ASN A 154 2.36 4.30 14.79
N LEU A 155 2.11 3.02 14.54
CA LEU A 155 2.99 2.12 13.80
C LEU A 155 2.14 1.26 12.86
N ILE A 156 2.77 0.85 11.77
CA ILE A 156 2.22 -0.09 10.81
C ILE A 156 3.20 -1.24 10.70
N ALA A 157 2.70 -2.47 10.77
CA ALA A 157 3.45 -3.66 10.40
C ALA A 157 2.89 -4.22 9.07
N ALA A 158 3.76 -4.36 8.10
CA ALA A 158 3.45 -4.97 6.80
C ALA A 158 4.16 -6.32 6.73
N TYR A 159 3.39 -7.38 6.48
CA TYR A 159 3.88 -8.75 6.29
C TYR A 159 3.82 -9.07 4.81
N GLY A 160 4.94 -9.48 4.24
CA GLY A 160 5.07 -9.75 2.82
C GLY A 160 6.47 -10.21 2.44
N VAL A 161 6.70 -10.35 1.15
CA VAL A 161 8.00 -10.70 0.59
C VAL A 161 8.73 -9.40 0.22
N THR A 162 10.03 -9.32 0.49
CA THR A 162 10.84 -8.16 0.10
C THR A 162 11.11 -8.17 -1.41
N TYR A 163 11.08 -7.00 -2.05
CA TYR A 163 11.57 -6.86 -3.42
C TYR A 163 13.01 -7.35 -3.57
N LYS A 164 13.39 -7.78 -4.78
CA LYS A 164 14.76 -8.21 -5.09
C LYS A 164 15.78 -7.11 -4.86
N GLU A 165 15.35 -5.86 -5.01
CA GLU A 165 16.16 -4.66 -4.81
C GLU A 165 16.21 -4.21 -3.34
N GLY A 166 15.49 -4.87 -2.42
CA GLY A 166 15.45 -4.52 -1.00
C GLY A 166 14.67 -3.24 -0.70
N THR A 167 13.93 -2.72 -1.68
CA THR A 167 13.28 -1.41 -1.68
C THR A 167 11.96 -1.34 -0.90
N GLY A 168 11.50 -2.47 -0.37
CA GLY A 168 10.25 -2.60 0.37
C GLY A 168 9.64 -3.98 0.23
N LEU A 169 8.31 -4.08 0.34
CA LEU A 169 7.56 -5.33 0.34
C LEU A 169 6.53 -5.41 -0.81
N HIS A 170 6.34 -6.61 -1.34
CA HIS A 170 5.23 -7.02 -2.21
C HIS A 170 4.54 -8.27 -1.66
N ASP A 171 3.58 -8.81 -2.44
CA ASP A 171 2.87 -10.06 -2.15
C ASP A 171 2.23 -10.07 -0.75
N MET A 172 1.66 -8.92 -0.37
CA MET A 172 0.97 -8.72 0.90
C MET A 172 -0.48 -9.26 0.88
N HIS A 173 -0.64 -10.53 0.47
CA HIS A 173 -1.91 -11.26 0.43
C HIS A 173 -1.69 -12.75 0.76
N LEU A 174 -2.76 -13.53 0.82
CA LEU A 174 -2.69 -15.00 0.90
C LEU A 174 -1.73 -15.52 -0.18
N ASN A 175 -0.69 -16.24 0.24
CA ASN A 175 0.32 -16.82 -0.66
C ASN A 175 0.25 -18.36 -0.65
N ALA A 176 -0.35 -18.94 0.39
CA ALA A 176 -0.69 -20.36 0.39
C ALA A 176 -1.54 -20.71 -0.85
N SER A 177 -1.17 -21.79 -1.53
CA SER A 177 -1.86 -22.31 -2.73
C SER A 177 -1.73 -21.45 -4.00
N GLU A 178 -0.74 -20.56 -4.11
CA GLU A 178 -0.41 -20.00 -5.44
C GLU A 178 0.14 -21.09 -6.38
N ASP A 179 -0.27 -21.03 -7.66
CA ASP A 179 0.15 -22.00 -8.68
C ASP A 179 1.69 -22.09 -8.77
N ASN A 180 2.22 -23.30 -9.04
CA ASN A 180 3.65 -23.52 -9.31
C ASN A 180 4.17 -22.51 -10.34
N GLY A 181 5.05 -21.59 -9.90
CA GLY A 181 5.57 -20.48 -10.71
C GLY A 181 5.44 -19.10 -10.06
N ALA A 182 4.72 -18.97 -8.95
CA ALA A 182 4.88 -17.84 -8.03
C ALA A 182 6.32 -17.84 -7.48
N ALA A 183 6.94 -16.66 -7.35
CA ALA A 183 8.37 -16.50 -7.05
C ALA A 183 8.75 -16.87 -5.60
N HIS A 184 7.91 -17.62 -4.90
CA HIS A 184 8.11 -18.01 -3.52
C HIS A 184 8.97 -19.28 -3.44
N GLU A 185 10.06 -19.23 -2.66
CA GLU A 185 10.99 -20.35 -2.50
C GLU A 185 10.33 -21.63 -1.92
N SER A 186 9.09 -21.55 -1.42
CA SER A 186 8.35 -22.70 -0.91
C SER A 186 6.83 -22.43 -0.85
N PRO A 187 5.99 -23.02 -1.73
CA PRO A 187 4.54 -22.77 -1.80
C PRO A 187 3.71 -23.34 -0.63
N ASN A 188 4.36 -23.96 0.37
CA ASN A 188 3.72 -24.60 1.52
C ASN A 188 4.03 -23.90 2.86
N ASP A 189 4.79 -22.80 2.85
CA ASP A 189 5.26 -22.17 4.08
C ASP A 189 4.30 -21.06 4.54
N ASN A 190 4.28 -20.81 5.85
CA ASN A 190 3.41 -19.83 6.51
C ASN A 190 3.80 -18.39 6.14
N HIS A 191 3.62 -18.00 4.88
CA HIS A 191 4.08 -16.74 4.32
C HIS A 191 2.93 -15.92 3.73
N ASP A 192 1.76 -15.97 4.35
CA ASP A 192 0.62 -15.15 3.94
C ASP A 192 0.83 -13.70 4.34
N GLY A 193 0.63 -12.77 3.41
CA GLY A 193 0.76 -11.34 3.69
C GLY A 193 -0.37 -10.78 4.54
N MET A 194 -0.13 -9.67 5.24
CA MET A 194 -1.10 -9.00 6.11
C MET A 194 -0.66 -7.57 6.39
N LEU A 195 -1.61 -6.66 6.65
CA LEU A 195 -1.34 -5.34 7.21
C LEU A 195 -1.84 -5.24 8.64
N VAL A 196 -1.06 -4.64 9.53
CA VAL A 196 -1.45 -4.40 10.93
C VAL A 196 -1.23 -2.94 11.29
N PHE A 197 -2.26 -2.30 11.80
CA PHE A 197 -2.25 -0.90 12.23
C PHE A 197 -2.34 -0.84 13.74
N TYR A 198 -1.38 -0.20 14.40
CA TYR A 198 -1.33 -0.08 15.84
C TYR A 198 -1.76 1.32 16.27
N PHE A 199 -2.81 1.40 17.08
CA PHE A 199 -3.37 2.65 17.61
C PHE A 199 -3.14 2.71 19.11
N ARG A 200 -2.31 3.65 19.58
CA ARG A 200 -2.24 4.02 21.00
C ARG A 200 -3.39 4.96 21.33
N THR A 201 -4.00 4.70 22.47
CA THR A 201 -4.87 5.67 23.13
C THR A 201 -4.32 5.91 24.52
N GLU A 202 -4.39 7.15 25.03
CA GLU A 202 -3.78 7.51 26.33
C GLU A 202 -4.37 6.76 27.51
N LEU A 203 -5.59 6.20 27.36
CA LEU A 203 -6.40 5.65 28.46
C LEU A 203 -6.80 4.19 28.26
N LYS A 204 -6.40 3.54 27.17
CA LYS A 204 -6.70 2.12 26.91
C LYS A 204 -5.47 1.40 26.40
N PRO A 205 -5.38 0.07 26.58
CA PRO A 205 -4.39 -0.75 25.91
C PRO A 205 -4.36 -0.40 24.40
N PRO A 206 -3.18 -0.44 23.75
CA PRO A 206 -3.11 -0.27 22.31
C PRO A 206 -4.09 -1.23 21.62
N VAL A 207 -4.74 -0.77 20.56
CA VAL A 207 -5.59 -1.62 19.73
C VAL A 207 -4.82 -1.87 18.44
N LYS A 208 -4.85 -3.12 17.96
CA LYS A 208 -4.37 -3.43 16.62
C LYS A 208 -5.53 -3.82 15.72
N THR A 209 -5.51 -3.28 14.51
CA THR A 209 -6.42 -3.67 13.43
C THR A 209 -5.61 -4.41 12.39
N MET A 210 -5.96 -5.68 12.17
CA MET A 210 -5.35 -6.56 11.18
C MET A 210 -6.23 -6.61 9.93
N ILE A 211 -5.61 -6.46 8.76
CA ILE A 211 -6.26 -6.61 7.47
C ILE A 211 -5.60 -7.78 6.74
N PHE A 212 -6.41 -8.78 6.46
CA PHE A 212 -6.06 -9.95 5.67
C PHE A 212 -6.62 -9.75 4.27
N ILE A 213 -5.82 -10.04 3.25
CA ILE A 213 -6.17 -9.85 1.83
C ILE A 213 -5.99 -11.19 1.11
N LYS A 214 -6.93 -11.58 0.25
CA LYS A 214 -6.78 -12.73 -0.66
C LYS A 214 -7.45 -12.44 -2.00
N PHE A 215 -7.05 -13.14 -3.06
CA PHE A 215 -7.82 -13.19 -4.29
C PHE A 215 -9.01 -14.13 -4.13
N SER A 216 -10.14 -13.82 -4.75
CA SER A 216 -11.40 -14.57 -4.62
C SER A 216 -11.33 -16.03 -5.10
N LYS A 217 -10.30 -16.37 -5.87
CA LYS A 217 -10.03 -17.74 -6.35
C LYS A 217 -9.06 -18.52 -5.46
N GLN A 218 -8.46 -17.88 -4.45
CA GLN A 218 -7.63 -18.56 -3.48
C GLN A 218 -8.48 -19.08 -2.34
N HIS A 219 -8.05 -20.22 -1.81
CA HIS A 219 -8.72 -20.95 -0.74
C HIS A 219 -7.75 -21.14 0.43
N ILE A 220 -8.26 -20.90 1.64
CA ILE A 220 -7.53 -21.06 2.91
C ILE A 220 -7.58 -22.50 3.39
#